data_AF-A0A392U5A4-F1
#
_entry.id   AF-A0A392U5A4-F1
#
_cell.length_a   1.000
_cell.length_b   1.000
_cell.length_c   1.000
_cell.angle_alpha   90.00
_cell.angle_beta   90.00
_cell.angle_gamma   90.00
#
_symmetry.space_group_name_H-M   'P 1'
#
loop_
_entity.id
_entity.type
_entity.pdbx_description
1 polymer ?
#
loop_
_entity_poly.entity_id
_entity_poly.type
_entity_poly.pdbx_seq_one_letter_code
_entity_poly.pdbx_strand_id
1 'polypeptide(L)' 'RDLKVTQLVDDEGRWKLEVLAACLPVSLLHKIAAIPPPEESAGVDSAYCMEDTAGNFSISAVYHALCRFDD' A
#
# COMPACT_ATOMS: atom_id res chain seq x y z
N ARG A 1 5.17 18.47 -1.67
CA ARG A 1 6.34 17.64 -1.32
C ARG A 1 5.95 16.24 -1.71
N ASP A 2 6.55 15.70 -2.76
CA ASP A 2 6.14 14.40 -3.30
C ASP A 2 6.56 13.30 -2.32
N LEU A 3 5.58 12.62 -1.74
CA LEU A 3 5.81 11.46 -0.87
C LEU A 3 5.99 10.24 -1.77
N LYS A 4 7.21 9.68 -1.78
CA LYS A 4 7.52 8.44 -2.50
C LYS A 4 7.36 7.25 -1.58
N VAL A 5 6.87 6.12 -2.11
CA VAL A 5 6.76 4.87 -1.34
C VAL A 5 8.14 4.38 -0.87
N THR A 6 9.21 4.68 -1.61
CA THR A 6 10.60 4.41 -1.20
C THR A 6 11.01 5.11 0.09
N GLN A 7 10.33 6.18 0.50
CA GLN A 7 10.59 6.83 1.79
C GLN A 7 10.10 6.02 3.00
N LEU A 8 9.26 5.00 2.75
CA LEU A 8 8.80 4.02 3.74
C LEU A 8 9.76 2.83 3.87
N VAL A 9 10.94 2.90 3.25
CA VAL A 9 12.00 1.89 3.37
C VAL A 9 13.15 2.47 4.21
N ASP A 10 13.75 1.66 5.08
CA ASP A 10 14.94 2.01 5.87
C ASP A 10 16.24 1.88 5.05
N ASP A 11 17.36 2.28 5.66
CA ASP A 11 18.67 2.25 5.02
C ASP A 11 19.18 0.80 4.79
N GLU A 12 18.55 -0.19 5.43
CA GLU A 12 18.80 -1.62 5.22
C GLU A 12 17.87 -2.24 4.17
N GLY A 13 17.04 -1.45 3.49
CA GLY A 13 16.14 -1.93 2.46
C GLY A 13 14.90 -2.64 2.99
N ARG A 14 14.48 -2.39 4.23
CA ARG A 14 13.30 -2.99 4.89
C ARG A 14 12.18 -1.97 5.07
N TRP A 15 10.94 -2.44 5.14
CA TRP A 15 9.79 -1.58 5.44
C TRP A 15 9.90 -0.94 6.83
N LYS A 16 9.67 0.39 6.90
CA LYS A 16 9.40 1.16 8.12
C LYS A 16 7.98 0.92 8.61
N LEU A 17 7.68 -0.31 9.02
CA LEU A 17 6.33 -0.74 9.42
C LEU A 17 5.79 0.06 10.61
N GLU A 18 6.66 0.62 11.44
CA GLU A 18 6.29 1.48 12.57
C GLU A 18 5.57 2.76 12.14
N VAL A 19 5.93 3.33 10.99
CA VAL A 19 5.25 4.51 10.43
C VAL A 19 3.85 4.13 9.96
N LEU A 20 3.71 2.95 9.36
CA LEU A 20 2.44 2.44 8.86
C LEU A 20 1.51 1.97 9.98
N ALA A 21 2.07 1.47 11.08
CA ALA A 21 1.31 0.96 12.23
C ALA A 21 0.43 2.02 12.91
N ALA A 22 0.78 3.30 12.78
CA ALA A 22 -0.02 4.41 13.28
C ALA A 22 -1.30 4.65 12.46
N CYS A 23 -1.35 4.17 11.21
CA CYS A 23 -2.39 4.51 10.24
C CYS A 23 -3.17 3.29 9.73
N LEU A 24 -2.62 2.08 9.84
CA LEU A 24 -3.17 0.87 9.23
C LEU A 24 -3.42 -0.22 10.27
N PRO A 25 -4.47 -1.03 10.06
CA PRO A 25 -4.71 -2.22 10.88
C PRO A 25 -3.59 -3.26 10.67
N VAL A 26 -3.33 -4.04 11.72
CA VAL A 26 -2.30 -5.10 11.74
C VAL A 26 -2.43 -6.08 10.58
N SER A 27 -3.66 -6.39 10.15
CA SER A 27 -3.92 -7.27 9.01
C SER A 27 -3.33 -6.73 7.69
N LEU A 28 -3.36 -5.42 7.47
CA LEU A 28 -2.74 -4.79 6.30
C LEU A 28 -1.21 -4.69 6.46
N LEU A 29 -0.72 -4.42 7.68
CA LEU A 29 0.72 -4.42 7.94
C LEU A 29 1.36 -5.76 7.62
N HIS A 30 0.72 -6.88 7.99
CA HIS A 30 1.20 -8.22 7.63
C HIS A 30 1.23 -8.46 6.13
N LYS A 31 0.24 -7.94 5.37
CA LYS A 31 0.23 -8.04 3.91
C LYS A 31 1.38 -7.24 3.29
N ILE A 32 1.62 -6.02 3.78
CA ILE A 32 2.73 -5.17 3.30
C ILE A 32 4.08 -5.82 3.62
N ALA A 33 4.26 -6.32 4.85
CA ALA A 33 5.49 -7.00 5.28
C ALA A 33 5.80 -8.26 4.47
N ALA A 34 4.79 -8.89 3.86
CA ALA A 34 4.96 -10.04 2.97
C ALA A 34 5.38 -9.67 1.54
N ILE A 35 5.33 -8.38 1.17
CA ILE A 35 5.73 -7.87 -0.15
C ILE A 35 7.16 -7.31 -0.03
N PRO A 36 8.07 -7.61 -0.99
CA PRO A 36 9.37 -6.96 -1.04
C PRO A 36 9.25 -5.43 -1.04
N PRO A 37 10.09 -4.72 -0.27
CA PRO A 37 10.13 -3.26 -0.30
C PRO A 37 10.38 -2.73 -1.71
N PRO A 38 9.84 -1.54 -2.07
CA PRO A 38 10.02 -0.96 -3.39
C PRO A 38 11.48 -0.56 -3.61
N GLU A 39 11.98 -0.84 -4.81
CA GLU A 39 13.31 -0.45 -5.27
C GLU A 39 13.19 0.45 -6.49
N GLU A 40 14.03 1.49 -6.61
CA GLU A 40 13.93 2.46 -7.71
C GLU A 40 14.29 1.85 -9.07
N SER A 41 14.99 0.70 -9.09
CA SER A 41 15.29 -0.08 -10.29
C SER A 41 14.14 -1.01 -10.73
N ALA A 42 13.05 -1.11 -9.97
CA ALA A 42 11.92 -2.01 -10.27
C ALA A 42 11.06 -1.58 -11.47
N GLY A 43 11.40 -0.44 -12.10
CA GLY A 43 10.68 0.11 -13.24
C GLY A 43 9.65 1.15 -12.83
N VAL A 44 8.74 1.47 -13.76
CA VAL A 44 7.72 2.51 -13.56
C VAL A 44 6.58 1.97 -12.72
N ASP A 45 6.14 2.74 -11.74
CA ASP A 45 4.93 2.46 -10.96
C ASP A 45 3.72 2.33 -11.89
N SER A 46 2.96 1.24 -11.74
CA SER A 46 1.68 1.07 -12.43
C SER A 46 0.54 1.28 -11.43
N ALA A 47 -0.40 2.15 -11.78
CA ALA A 47 -1.61 2.33 -10.98
C ALA A 47 -2.49 1.10 -11.15
N TYR A 48 -2.59 0.29 -10.10
CA TYR A 48 -3.56 -0.80 -10.02
C TYR A 48 -4.65 -0.41 -9.02
N CYS A 49 -5.75 0.14 -9.54
CA CYS A 49 -6.93 0.46 -8.74
C CYS A 49 -8.10 -0.42 -9.16
N MET A 50 -8.87 -0.89 -8.18
CA MET A 50 -10.19 -1.46 -8.45
C MET A 50 -11.11 -0.31 -8.82
N GLU A 51 -11.44 -0.22 -10.10
CA GLU A 51 -12.51 0.65 -10.59
C GLU A 51 -13.83 -0.13 -10.57
N ASP A 52 -14.93 0.57 -10.33
CA ASP A 52 -16.25 -0.02 -10.57
C ASP A 52 -16.49 -0.23 -12.08
N THR A 53 -17.61 -0.85 -12.46
CA THR A 53 -17.97 -1.09 -13.87
C THR A 53 -18.15 0.21 -14.69
N ALA A 54 -18.23 1.36 -14.03
CA ALA A 54 -18.35 2.67 -14.64
C ALA A 54 -17.01 3.45 -14.63
N GLY A 55 -15.91 2.85 -14.17
CA GLY A 55 -14.59 3.48 -14.10
C GLY A 55 -14.39 4.39 -12.89
N ASN A 56 -15.29 4.37 -11.89
CA ASN A 56 -15.16 5.24 -10.73
C ASN A 56 -14.24 4.61 -9.68
N PHE A 57 -13.46 5.49 -9.05
CA PHE A 57 -12.57 5.16 -7.95
C PHE A 57 -13.13 5.68 -6.62
N SER A 58 -13.17 4.82 -5.60
CA SER A 58 -13.49 5.22 -4.23
C SER A 58 -12.44 4.70 -3.25
N ILE A 59 -11.83 5.62 -2.49
CA ILE A 59 -10.90 5.28 -1.41
C ILE A 59 -11.56 4.33 -0.39
N SER A 60 -12.85 4.53 -0.09
CA SER A 60 -13.57 3.65 0.84
C SER A 60 -13.74 2.24 0.27
N ALA A 61 -14.08 2.11 -1.01
CA ALA A 61 -14.23 0.81 -1.66
C ALA A 61 -12.90 0.04 -1.69
N VAL A 62 -11.80 0.72 -2.03
CA VAL A 62 -10.45 0.14 -2.00
C VAL A 62 -10.08 -0.28 -0.58
N TYR A 63 -10.35 0.55 0.42
CA TYR A 63 -10.07 0.22 1.82
C TYR A 63 -10.86 -1.00 2.30
N HIS A 64 -12.16 -1.08 1.98
CA HIS A 64 -13.00 -2.24 2.30
C HIS A 64 -12.48 -3.53 1.63
N ALA A 65 -12.17 -3.48 0.34
CA ALA A 65 -11.63 -4.62 -0.41
C ALA A 65 -10.27 -5.07 0.15
N LEU A 66 -9.37 -4.14 0.46
CA LEU A 66 -8.06 -4.45 1.04
C LEU A 66 -8.17 -5.07 2.43
N CYS A 67 -9.07 -4.55 3.26
CA CYS A 67 -9.27 -5.05 4.62
C CYS A 67 -10.06 -6.37 4.67
N ARG A 68 -10.71 -6.78 3.57
CA ARG A 68 -11.72 -7.85 3.56
C ARG A 68 -12.77 -7.60 4.64
N PHE A 69 -13.22 -6.35 4.76
CA PHE A 69 -14.47 -6.07 5.43
C PHE A 69 -15.59 -6.52 4.50
N ASP A 70 -15.75 -7.85 4.37
CA ASP A 70 -16.96 -8.43 3.80
C ASP A 70 -18.10 -8.13 4.80
N ASP A 71 -19.21 -7.59 4.30
CA ASP A 71 -20.53 -7.68 4.95
C ASP A 71 -21.06 -9.12 4.82
#